data_AF-A0A8E6B7Y5-F1
#
_entry.id   AF-A0A8E6B7Y5-F1
#
_cell.length_a   1.000
_cell.length_b   1.000
_cell.length_c   1.000
_cell.angle_alpha   90.00
_cell.angle_beta   90.00
_cell.angle_gamma   90.00
#
_symmetry.space_group_name_H-M   'P 1'
#
loop_
_entity.id
_entity.type
_entity.pdbx_description
1 polymer ?
#
loop_
_entity_poly.entity_id
_entity_poly.type
_entity_poly.pdbx_seq_one_letter_code
_entity_poly.pdbx_strand_id
1 'polypeptide(L)'
;MSRTVCFVIFVCAVFFANSNPIFAQPDQINQAIRLQNAIKLGREALTQKKPQEAVRILEESILFANGQTAYLELLRDAYIAAIKESQLKNGSDEMIAHIRKQLKTLELSVGTGDAKKGAVATKSEEVRTPSPADKSAETMNPKVDLPPLTVEDPKVAEPEKKTEVAKVAKEVSAPAVDSGLRLDAARLFGARKYREASEKFAAMEKNSIPLREDEKQCWAFCRLEVVAERWKANLDSDPSASKNEVLTAMALGGKPVKSFGDALLEKLSTVETPVTADTFATSGRNFVVHSISKRLKGEEISRYAEQLRSLALERWTGSKGIDWKIPCEIYLYETAEAYARATGKPASHPGHSTVKFDGGKVVSRRIDLHLEASELFEAQLPREIHYVVMSELFSEEPLPVWAELGMTTLAEPAAHRSRNRRMAARLIEERKLLKLEKVFEATASPNDSSVTSFYLASVTVVDYLVRLKGYRTFVVFLQESPRRGVEKSLSQHYGIKSLAELEKKWQADLLRGE
;
A
#
# COMPACT_ATOMS: atom_id res chain seq x y z
N MET A 1 44.16 28.29 -74.80
CA MET A 1 42.94 27.50 -75.10
C MET A 1 42.45 26.87 -73.80
N SER A 2 41.40 27.47 -73.20
CA SER A 2 40.05 26.88 -72.99
C SER A 2 39.99 25.88 -71.81
N ARG A 3 39.49 26.32 -70.64
CA ARG A 3 38.10 26.19 -70.11
C ARG A 3 37.83 24.89 -69.33
N THR A 4 37.50 25.07 -68.05
CA THR A 4 36.32 24.54 -67.32
C THR A 4 35.97 23.05 -67.42
N VAL A 5 35.80 22.36 -66.27
CA VAL A 5 34.52 21.75 -65.79
C VAL A 5 34.76 20.78 -64.62
N CYS A 6 33.95 20.96 -63.56
CA CYS A 6 33.71 20.10 -62.40
C CYS A 6 33.27 18.68 -62.77
N PHE A 7 33.52 17.69 -61.90
CA PHE A 7 32.46 16.74 -61.52
C PHE A 7 32.76 16.10 -60.16
N VAL A 8 31.88 16.35 -59.19
CA VAL A 8 31.75 15.67 -57.90
C VAL A 8 31.00 14.37 -58.16
N ILE A 9 31.55 13.23 -57.74
CA ILE A 9 30.84 11.93 -57.80
C ILE A 9 30.29 11.58 -56.42
N PHE A 10 28.98 11.38 -56.43
CA PHE A 10 28.06 10.93 -55.41
C PHE A 10 28.27 9.42 -55.13
N VAL A 11 28.37 9.01 -53.86
CA VAL A 11 28.14 7.60 -53.47
C VAL A 11 27.20 7.57 -52.28
N CYS A 12 26.04 6.95 -52.52
CA CYS A 12 24.90 6.79 -51.62
C CYS A 12 25.26 6.00 -50.35
N ALA A 13 24.94 6.58 -49.19
CA ALA A 13 24.79 5.85 -47.94
C ALA A 13 23.32 5.44 -47.78
N VAL A 14 23.06 4.13 -47.79
CA VAL A 14 21.74 3.55 -47.50
C VAL A 14 21.56 3.51 -45.98
N PHE A 15 20.58 4.26 -45.50
CA PHE A 15 20.05 4.22 -44.16
C PHE A 15 19.36 2.87 -43.89
N PHE A 16 19.82 2.11 -42.91
CA PHE A 16 18.98 1.13 -42.21
C PHE A 16 18.36 1.83 -41.00
N ALA A 17 17.08 2.19 -41.12
CA ALA A 17 16.25 2.60 -40.01
C ALA A 17 16.01 1.38 -39.11
N ASN A 18 16.50 1.43 -37.88
CA ASN A 18 16.13 0.50 -36.81
C ASN A 18 14.63 0.68 -36.49
N SER A 19 13.82 -0.29 -36.89
CA SER A 19 12.45 -0.47 -36.43
C SER A 19 12.48 -0.97 -34.98
N ASN A 20 12.51 -0.04 -34.02
CA ASN A 20 12.15 -0.35 -32.64
C ASN A 20 10.66 -0.78 -32.61
N PRO A 21 10.30 -1.92 -32.02
CA PRO A 21 8.90 -2.22 -31.76
C PRO A 21 8.35 -1.16 -30.80
N ILE A 22 7.26 -0.51 -31.20
CA ILE A 22 6.56 0.52 -30.42
C ILE A 22 5.95 -0.17 -29.20
N PHE A 23 6.67 -0.14 -28.08
CA PHE A 23 6.10 -0.38 -26.76
C PHE A 23 5.27 0.84 -26.38
N ALA A 24 3.99 0.65 -26.06
CA ALA A 24 3.18 1.71 -25.46
C ALA A 24 3.86 2.18 -24.17
N GLN A 25 4.08 3.50 -24.04
CA GLN A 25 4.75 4.07 -22.88
C GLN A 25 3.91 3.83 -21.61
N PRO A 26 4.52 3.67 -20.42
CA PRO A 26 3.81 3.45 -19.15
C PRO A 26 2.68 4.45 -18.87
N ASP A 27 2.82 5.68 -19.37
CA ASP A 27 1.81 6.73 -19.27
C ASP A 27 0.52 6.40 -20.08
N GLN A 28 0.64 5.77 -21.25
CA GLN A 28 -0.51 5.39 -22.08
C GLN A 28 -1.33 4.26 -21.46
N ILE A 29 -0.70 3.33 -20.75
CA ILE A 29 -1.38 2.24 -20.04
C ILE A 29 -2.13 2.81 -18.83
N ASN A 30 -1.47 3.68 -18.05
CA ASN A 30 -2.10 4.36 -16.92
C ASN A 30 -3.27 5.25 -17.37
N GLN A 31 -3.14 5.95 -18.50
CA GLN A 31 -4.22 6.72 -19.12
C GLN A 31 -5.37 5.83 -19.58
N ALA A 32 -5.09 4.69 -20.21
CA ALA A 32 -6.12 3.74 -20.64
C ALA A 32 -6.90 3.15 -19.45
N ILE A 33 -6.23 2.82 -18.35
CA ILE A 33 -6.86 2.28 -17.14
C ILE A 33 -7.70 3.35 -16.44
N ARG A 34 -7.19 4.59 -16.31
CA ARG A 34 -7.96 5.73 -15.78
C ARG A 34 -9.23 5.97 -16.57
N LEU A 35 -9.12 5.92 -17.89
CA LEU A 35 -10.26 6.09 -18.78
C LEU A 35 -11.29 4.96 -18.60
N GLN A 36 -10.84 3.71 -18.47
CA GLN A 36 -11.73 2.57 -18.19
C GLN A 36 -12.42 2.68 -16.84
N ASN A 37 -11.71 3.12 -15.79
CA ASN A 37 -12.28 3.34 -14.46
C ASN A 37 -13.31 4.48 -14.47
N ALA A 38 -13.02 5.59 -15.14
CA ALA A 38 -13.95 6.70 -15.29
C ALA A 38 -15.24 6.29 -16.01
N ILE A 39 -15.13 5.48 -17.09
CA ILE A 39 -16.29 4.91 -17.80
C ILE A 39 -17.14 4.05 -16.87
N LYS A 40 -16.50 3.18 -16.09
CA LYS A 40 -17.20 2.27 -15.16
C LYS A 40 -17.94 3.06 -14.09
N LEU A 41 -17.24 3.93 -13.37
CA LEU A 41 -17.81 4.73 -12.28
C LEU A 41 -18.89 5.68 -12.79
N GLY A 42 -18.71 6.28 -13.97
CA GLY A 42 -19.74 7.10 -14.63
C GLY A 42 -21.02 6.31 -14.92
N ARG A 43 -20.90 5.06 -15.44
CA ARG A 43 -22.06 4.18 -15.67
C ARG A 43 -22.76 3.77 -14.38
N GLU A 44 -22.01 3.44 -13.35
CA GLU A 44 -22.55 3.09 -12.04
C GLU A 44 -23.32 4.28 -11.42
N ALA A 45 -22.76 5.49 -11.49
CA ALA A 45 -23.41 6.71 -11.02
C ALA A 45 -24.72 6.99 -11.77
N LEU A 46 -24.76 6.79 -13.11
CA LEU A 46 -25.99 6.92 -13.89
C LEU A 46 -27.04 5.86 -13.51
N THR A 47 -26.61 4.62 -13.29
CA THR A 47 -27.49 3.52 -12.85
C THR A 47 -28.09 3.81 -11.46
N GLN A 48 -27.30 4.41 -10.57
CA GLN A 48 -27.73 4.86 -9.24
C GLN A 48 -28.55 6.16 -9.25
N LYS A 49 -28.92 6.69 -10.43
CA LYS A 49 -29.65 7.96 -10.60
C LYS A 49 -28.91 9.16 -9.97
N LYS A 50 -27.58 9.18 -10.03
CA LYS A 50 -26.71 10.29 -9.59
C LYS A 50 -25.99 10.92 -10.79
N PRO A 51 -26.69 11.61 -11.70
CA PRO A 51 -26.10 12.07 -12.95
C PRO A 51 -25.12 13.24 -12.78
N GLN A 52 -25.25 14.07 -11.75
CA GLN A 52 -24.26 15.11 -11.43
C GLN A 52 -22.90 14.53 -11.04
N GLU A 53 -22.91 13.43 -10.29
CA GLU A 53 -21.69 12.72 -9.91
C GLU A 53 -21.06 12.01 -11.12
N ALA A 54 -21.88 11.45 -12.02
CA ALA A 54 -21.40 10.88 -13.28
C ALA A 54 -20.70 11.93 -14.15
N VAL A 55 -21.25 13.14 -14.25
CA VAL A 55 -20.61 14.25 -14.98
C VAL A 55 -19.25 14.59 -14.37
N ARG A 56 -19.18 14.79 -13.05
CA ARG A 56 -17.91 15.13 -12.37
C ARG A 56 -16.80 14.10 -12.64
N ILE A 57 -17.11 12.82 -12.47
CA ILE A 57 -16.15 11.71 -12.67
C ILE A 57 -15.65 11.67 -14.13
N LEU A 58 -16.56 11.88 -15.10
CA LEU A 58 -16.23 11.85 -16.53
C LEU A 58 -15.59 13.17 -17.03
N GLU A 59 -15.74 14.29 -16.35
CA GLU A 59 -15.03 15.52 -16.71
C GLU A 59 -13.58 15.49 -16.22
N GLU A 60 -13.33 14.95 -15.02
CA GLU A 60 -11.97 14.82 -14.46
C GLU A 60 -11.03 14.01 -15.36
N SER A 61 -11.59 13.09 -16.14
CA SER A 61 -10.83 12.22 -17.05
C SER A 61 -10.93 12.60 -18.54
N ILE A 62 -11.57 13.72 -18.89
CA ILE A 62 -11.84 14.11 -20.28
C ILE A 62 -10.56 14.33 -21.11
N LEU A 63 -9.50 14.84 -20.47
CA LEU A 63 -8.21 15.08 -21.12
C LEU A 63 -7.51 13.78 -21.54
N PHE A 64 -7.86 12.65 -20.92
CA PHE A 64 -7.29 11.34 -21.22
C PHE A 64 -8.12 10.55 -22.24
N ALA A 65 -9.32 11.03 -22.59
CA ALA A 65 -10.23 10.33 -23.48
C ALA A 65 -9.74 10.26 -24.93
N ASN A 66 -8.86 11.17 -25.36
CA ASN A 66 -8.25 11.21 -26.71
C ASN A 66 -9.25 10.94 -27.86
N GLY A 67 -10.49 11.43 -27.74
CA GLY A 67 -11.52 11.25 -28.76
C GLY A 67 -12.21 9.88 -28.79
N GLN A 68 -12.11 9.05 -27.74
CA GLN A 68 -12.83 7.78 -27.67
C GLN A 68 -14.35 8.00 -27.69
N THR A 69 -15.00 7.55 -28.77
CA THR A 69 -16.44 7.75 -29.01
C THR A 69 -17.31 7.22 -27.87
N ALA A 70 -17.01 6.02 -27.36
CA ALA A 70 -17.78 5.40 -26.27
C ALA A 70 -17.72 6.20 -24.95
N TYR A 71 -16.61 6.92 -24.71
CA TYR A 71 -16.46 7.81 -23.56
C TYR A 71 -17.30 9.08 -23.72
N LEU A 72 -17.20 9.70 -24.90
CA LEU A 72 -17.92 10.93 -25.22
C LEU A 72 -19.44 10.70 -25.26
N GLU A 73 -19.89 9.54 -25.75
CA GLU A 73 -21.29 9.12 -25.70
C GLU A 73 -21.78 8.99 -24.24
N LEU A 74 -20.99 8.34 -23.38
CA LEU A 74 -21.35 8.22 -21.97
C LEU A 74 -21.39 9.57 -21.25
N LEU A 75 -20.45 10.47 -21.54
CA LEU A 75 -20.44 11.83 -21.00
C LEU A 75 -21.64 12.64 -21.52
N ARG A 76 -22.02 12.47 -22.79
CA ARG A 76 -23.23 13.04 -23.38
C ARG A 76 -24.48 12.59 -22.62
N ASP A 77 -24.61 11.28 -22.37
CA ASP A 77 -25.72 10.71 -21.63
C ASP A 77 -25.77 11.26 -20.19
N ALA A 78 -24.60 11.42 -19.56
CA ALA A 78 -24.49 12.02 -18.23
C ALA A 78 -24.95 13.48 -18.20
N TYR A 79 -24.54 14.31 -19.17
CA TYR A 79 -25.01 15.70 -19.28
C TYR A 79 -26.52 15.79 -19.52
N ILE A 80 -27.09 14.95 -20.39
CA ILE A 80 -28.54 14.93 -20.65
C ILE A 80 -29.30 14.54 -19.36
N ALA A 81 -28.82 13.53 -18.64
CA ALA A 81 -29.42 13.10 -17.38
C ALA A 81 -29.30 14.18 -16.28
N ALA A 82 -28.17 14.89 -16.21
CA ALA A 82 -27.94 15.94 -15.23
C ALA A 82 -28.81 17.19 -15.50
N ILE A 83 -29.03 17.55 -16.76
CA ILE A 83 -29.98 18.61 -17.15
C ILE A 83 -31.40 18.25 -16.73
N LYS A 84 -31.86 17.03 -17.04
CA LYS A 84 -33.20 16.55 -16.68
C LYS A 84 -33.41 16.54 -15.16
N GLU A 85 -32.42 16.06 -14.40
CA GLU A 85 -32.48 16.07 -12.94
C GLU A 85 -32.56 17.50 -12.39
N SER A 86 -31.72 18.41 -12.91
CA SER A 86 -31.66 19.79 -12.45
C SER A 86 -32.95 20.56 -12.79
N GLN A 87 -33.60 20.26 -13.91
CA GLN A 87 -34.91 20.82 -14.27
C GLN A 87 -36.04 20.32 -13.36
N LEU A 88 -36.00 19.05 -12.95
CA LEU A 88 -36.99 18.47 -12.03
C LEU A 88 -36.85 18.97 -10.59
N LYS A 89 -35.63 19.36 -10.19
CA LYS A 89 -35.31 19.84 -8.84
C LYS A 89 -35.33 21.37 -8.69
N ASN A 90 -35.81 22.13 -9.68
CA ASN A 90 -35.69 23.60 -9.72
C ASN A 90 -34.25 24.09 -9.46
N GLY A 91 -33.26 23.43 -10.05
CA GLY A 91 -31.85 23.80 -9.94
C GLY A 91 -31.57 25.15 -10.61
N SER A 92 -30.42 25.76 -10.25
CA SER A 92 -30.00 27.06 -10.80
C SER A 92 -29.96 27.05 -12.34
N ASP A 93 -30.65 28.01 -12.97
CA ASP A 93 -30.67 28.21 -14.41
C ASP A 93 -29.26 28.40 -15.00
N GLU A 94 -28.32 28.92 -14.20
CA GLU A 94 -26.92 29.10 -14.59
C GLU A 94 -26.17 27.77 -14.75
N MET A 95 -26.42 26.81 -13.87
CA MET A 95 -25.83 25.47 -13.94
C MET A 95 -26.37 24.71 -15.16
N ILE A 96 -27.67 24.82 -15.41
CA ILE A 96 -28.33 24.22 -16.58
C ILE A 96 -27.77 24.84 -17.88
N ALA A 97 -27.56 26.16 -17.90
CA ALA A 97 -26.97 26.85 -19.04
C ALA A 97 -25.51 26.43 -19.28
N HIS A 98 -24.72 26.23 -18.21
CA HIS A 98 -23.34 25.75 -18.29
C HIS A 98 -23.25 24.35 -18.90
N ILE A 99 -24.03 23.39 -18.38
CA ILE A 99 -24.03 22.02 -18.88
C ILE A 99 -24.52 21.96 -20.34
N ARG A 100 -25.54 22.76 -20.71
CA ARG A 100 -26.00 22.86 -22.11
C ARG A 100 -24.91 23.37 -23.06
N LYS A 101 -24.08 24.31 -22.61
CA LYS A 101 -22.96 24.83 -23.39
C LYS A 101 -21.91 23.73 -23.63
N GLN A 102 -21.56 22.96 -22.60
CA GLN A 102 -20.61 21.85 -22.72
C GLN A 102 -21.14 20.73 -23.62
N LEU A 103 -22.42 20.36 -23.49
CA LEU A 103 -23.09 19.39 -24.36
C LEU A 103 -23.02 19.83 -25.84
N LYS A 104 -23.29 21.11 -26.12
CA LYS A 104 -23.20 21.66 -27.49
C LYS A 104 -21.78 21.59 -28.05
N THR A 105 -20.77 21.89 -27.24
CA THR A 105 -19.35 21.76 -27.64
C THR A 105 -18.99 20.30 -27.95
N LEU A 106 -19.48 19.36 -27.14
CA LEU A 106 -19.25 17.93 -27.34
C LEU A 106 -19.95 17.42 -28.61
N GLU A 107 -21.19 17.81 -28.88
CA GLU A 107 -21.92 17.43 -30.11
C GLU A 107 -21.30 18.01 -31.39
N LEU A 108 -20.74 19.22 -31.32
CA LEU A 108 -19.98 19.82 -32.43
C LEU A 108 -18.66 19.05 -32.71
N SER A 109 -18.05 18.45 -31.69
CA SER A 109 -16.81 17.67 -31.83
C SER A 109 -17.02 16.24 -32.38
N VAL A 110 -18.19 15.63 -32.12
CA VAL A 110 -18.54 14.29 -32.61
C VAL A 110 -19.05 14.34 -34.06
N GLY A 111 -19.52 15.50 -34.53
CA GLY A 111 -20.10 15.71 -35.87
C GLY A 111 -19.12 16.01 -37.02
N THR A 112 -17.80 15.91 -36.82
CA THR A 112 -16.79 16.20 -37.87
C THR A 112 -15.91 14.98 -38.17
N GLY A 113 -16.54 13.81 -38.33
CA GLY A 113 -15.89 12.61 -38.85
C GLY A 113 -16.08 12.45 -40.37
N ASP A 114 -15.63 13.43 -41.17
CA ASP A 114 -15.25 13.23 -42.59
C ASP A 114 -14.83 14.57 -43.23
N ALA A 115 -13.55 14.95 -43.10
CA ALA A 115 -12.75 15.61 -44.15
C ALA A 115 -11.39 16.13 -43.63
N LYS A 116 -10.34 15.62 -44.28
CA LYS A 116 -9.01 16.21 -44.54
C LYS A 116 -7.94 16.24 -43.44
N LYS A 117 -6.92 15.42 -43.74
CA LYS A 117 -5.49 15.56 -43.42
C LYS A 117 -4.97 17.00 -43.53
N GLY A 118 -4.19 17.38 -42.51
CA GLY A 118 -2.94 18.13 -42.62
C GLY A 118 -3.02 19.64 -42.84
N ALA A 119 -2.58 20.42 -41.85
CA ALA A 119 -1.57 21.47 -42.02
C ALA A 119 -1.23 22.10 -40.66
N VAL A 120 0.07 22.20 -40.40
CA VAL A 120 0.69 23.06 -39.39
C VAL A 120 0.43 24.53 -39.74
N ALA A 121 0.09 25.36 -38.75
CA ALA A 121 0.41 26.79 -38.78
C ALA A 121 0.46 27.37 -37.35
N THR A 122 1.69 27.69 -36.94
CA THR A 122 2.06 28.67 -35.92
C THR A 122 1.35 30.02 -36.10
N LYS A 123 0.93 30.65 -35.00
CA LYS A 123 1.02 32.10 -34.86
C LYS A 123 1.20 32.53 -33.40
N SER A 124 2.29 33.24 -33.18
CA SER A 124 2.68 33.96 -31.96
C SER A 124 1.94 35.30 -31.85
N GLU A 125 1.77 35.78 -30.62
CA GLU A 125 1.60 37.17 -30.11
C GLU A 125 0.62 37.15 -28.91
N GLU A 126 0.78 37.87 -27.81
CA GLU A 126 1.83 38.73 -27.28
C GLU A 126 1.53 38.98 -25.79
N VAL A 127 2.53 39.47 -25.06
CA VAL A 127 2.57 39.73 -23.61
C VAL A 127 1.68 40.92 -23.18
N ARG A 128 0.92 40.79 -22.08
CA ARG A 128 0.68 41.88 -21.10
C ARG A 128 0.52 41.34 -19.66
N THR A 129 1.24 41.96 -18.73
CA THR A 129 1.16 41.86 -17.25
C THR A 129 0.65 43.20 -16.67
N PRO A 130 0.46 43.38 -15.34
CA PRO A 130 -0.46 42.67 -14.41
C PRO A 130 -1.26 43.63 -13.45
N SER A 131 -2.06 43.02 -12.53
CA SER A 131 -2.45 43.50 -11.16
C SER A 131 -3.80 44.24 -10.96
N PRO A 132 -4.40 44.31 -9.73
CA PRO A 132 -4.23 43.53 -8.48
C PRO A 132 -5.53 42.96 -7.84
N ALA A 133 -5.30 42.02 -6.90
CA ALA A 133 -6.02 41.72 -5.66
C ALA A 133 -7.54 41.41 -5.67
N ASP A 134 -7.90 40.24 -5.13
CA ASP A 134 -8.74 40.25 -3.93
C ASP A 134 -8.49 39.07 -2.99
N LYS A 135 -8.53 39.37 -1.69
CA LYS A 135 -8.35 38.45 -0.57
C LYS A 135 -9.69 37.79 -0.26
N SER A 136 -9.71 36.48 -0.04
CA SER A 136 -10.65 35.83 0.88
C SER A 136 -10.05 34.51 1.33
N ALA A 137 -9.68 34.48 2.61
CA ALA A 137 -9.28 33.29 3.32
C ALA A 137 -10.56 32.58 3.80
N GLU A 138 -10.75 31.32 3.40
CA GLU A 138 -11.64 30.41 4.10
C GLU A 138 -10.87 29.12 4.43
N THR A 139 -10.76 28.90 5.73
CA THR A 139 -10.21 27.74 6.41
C THR A 139 -11.01 26.48 6.06
N MET A 140 -10.39 25.55 5.33
CA MET A 140 -10.83 24.16 5.31
C MET A 140 -9.73 23.26 5.87
N ASN A 141 -10.05 22.61 6.98
CA ASN A 141 -9.23 21.62 7.65
C ASN A 141 -9.43 20.27 6.92
N PRO A 142 -8.44 19.70 6.22
CA PRO A 142 -8.60 18.39 5.62
C PRO A 142 -8.25 17.30 6.64
N LYS A 143 -9.21 16.41 6.91
CA LYS A 143 -8.99 15.09 7.52
C LYS A 143 -8.02 14.34 6.60
N VAL A 144 -6.89 13.88 7.13
CA VAL A 144 -5.83 13.21 6.36
C VAL A 144 -5.96 11.70 6.53
N ASP A 145 -6.32 11.02 5.45
CA ASP A 145 -6.23 9.57 5.35
C ASP A 145 -4.77 9.18 5.08
N LEU A 146 -4.10 8.70 6.13
CA LEU A 146 -2.77 8.10 6.04
C LEU A 146 -2.90 6.64 5.58
N PRO A 147 -2.04 6.16 4.66
CA PRO A 147 -1.97 4.72 4.40
C PRO A 147 -1.51 4.00 5.68
N PRO A 148 -2.18 2.91 6.10
CA PRO A 148 -1.77 2.15 7.27
C PRO A 148 -0.41 1.49 7.02
N LEU A 149 0.48 1.64 7.98
CA LEU A 149 1.86 1.16 7.92
C LEU A 149 1.94 -0.28 8.43
N THR A 150 2.69 -1.10 7.71
CA THR A 150 3.06 -2.46 8.07
C THR A 150 3.84 -2.48 9.39
N VAL A 151 3.30 -3.19 10.38
CA VAL A 151 3.98 -3.50 11.65
C VAL A 151 4.41 -4.96 11.58
N GLU A 152 5.72 -5.21 11.57
CA GLU A 152 6.31 -6.49 11.93
C GLU A 152 6.99 -6.35 13.30
N ASP A 153 6.69 -7.27 14.21
CA ASP A 153 7.23 -7.31 15.58
C ASP A 153 8.63 -7.96 15.61
N PRO A 154 9.66 -7.35 16.25
CA PRO A 154 10.97 -7.97 16.40
C PRO A 154 11.08 -8.86 17.65
N LYS A 155 11.75 -10.01 17.44
CA LYS A 155 12.24 -11.02 18.40
C LYS A 155 12.98 -10.41 19.61
N VAL A 156 12.69 -10.89 20.83
CA VAL A 156 13.53 -10.67 22.03
C VAL A 156 13.97 -12.00 22.65
N ALA A 157 15.23 -12.00 23.05
CA ALA A 157 16.04 -13.06 23.65
C ALA A 157 15.66 -13.44 25.09
N GLU A 158 16.07 -14.65 25.50
CA GLU A 158 16.05 -15.21 26.86
C GLU A 158 16.99 -14.46 27.83
N PRO A 159 16.70 -14.50 29.16
CA PRO A 159 17.39 -15.49 30.00
C PRO A 159 16.54 -16.14 31.12
N GLU A 160 17.20 -17.09 31.78
CA GLU A 160 16.75 -18.17 32.65
C GLU A 160 16.40 -17.84 34.13
N LYS A 161 15.66 -18.80 34.74
CA LYS A 161 15.80 -19.41 36.10
C LYS A 161 15.20 -18.76 37.37
N LYS A 162 14.20 -19.50 37.89
CA LYS A 162 14.18 -20.28 39.16
C LYS A 162 13.42 -19.76 40.41
N THR A 163 12.55 -20.66 40.91
CA THR A 163 12.11 -20.93 42.32
C THR A 163 11.29 -19.81 43.00
N GLU A 164 10.28 -20.01 43.86
CA GLU A 164 9.84 -21.12 44.72
C GLU A 164 8.40 -20.83 45.20
N VAL A 165 7.85 -21.74 46.01
CA VAL A 165 6.43 -21.97 46.29
C VAL A 165 5.97 -21.33 47.62
N ALA A 166 4.76 -20.74 47.57
CA ALA A 166 3.73 -20.64 48.61
C ALA A 166 3.78 -19.63 49.78
N LYS A 167 2.53 -19.29 50.19
CA LYS A 167 2.00 -18.66 51.43
C LYS A 167 1.95 -17.12 51.42
N VAL A 168 0.87 -16.41 51.80
CA VAL A 168 -0.38 -16.72 52.53
C VAL A 168 -1.44 -15.66 52.16
N ALA A 169 -2.70 -16.06 52.26
CA ALA A 169 -3.91 -15.28 52.00
C ALA A 169 -4.13 -14.08 52.93
N LYS A 170 -4.82 -13.05 52.42
CA LYS A 170 -5.79 -12.26 53.21
C LYS A 170 -6.91 -11.71 52.32
N GLU A 171 -8.14 -11.96 52.76
CA GLU A 171 -9.43 -11.70 52.11
C GLU A 171 -9.75 -10.22 51.89
N VAL A 172 -10.43 -9.91 50.79
CA VAL A 172 -11.58 -8.98 50.75
C VAL A 172 -12.62 -9.52 49.75
N SER A 173 -13.88 -9.48 50.15
CA SER A 173 -15.07 -10.09 49.55
C SER A 173 -15.50 -9.56 48.18
N ALA A 174 -15.78 -10.48 47.25
CA ALA A 174 -16.73 -10.39 46.12
C ALA A 174 -17.48 -11.74 45.99
N PRO A 175 -18.69 -11.80 45.37
CA PRO A 175 -19.83 -12.61 45.82
C PRO A 175 -19.80 -14.08 45.34
N ALA A 176 -20.61 -14.95 45.97
CA ALA A 176 -20.70 -16.40 45.75
C ALA A 176 -20.73 -16.90 44.28
N VAL A 177 -21.15 -16.05 43.34
CA VAL A 177 -21.14 -16.32 41.88
C VAL A 177 -19.72 -16.51 41.33
N ASP A 178 -18.73 -15.76 41.85
CA ASP A 178 -17.31 -15.86 41.48
C ASP A 178 -16.73 -17.24 41.88
N SER A 179 -17.01 -17.66 43.12
CA SER A 179 -16.54 -18.96 43.63
C SER A 179 -17.13 -20.15 42.89
N GLY A 180 -18.40 -20.06 42.45
CA GLY A 180 -19.06 -21.14 41.70
C GLY A 180 -18.52 -21.31 40.28
N LEU A 181 -18.36 -20.21 39.54
CA LEU A 181 -17.84 -20.25 38.17
C LEU A 181 -16.39 -20.76 38.11
N ARG A 182 -15.54 -20.34 39.06
CA ARG A 182 -14.17 -20.85 39.18
C ARG A 182 -14.10 -22.34 39.49
N LEU A 183 -14.89 -22.81 40.46
CA LEU A 183 -14.91 -24.21 40.86
C LEU A 183 -15.38 -25.11 39.70
N ASP A 184 -16.40 -24.67 38.97
CA ASP A 184 -16.90 -25.37 37.79
C ASP A 184 -15.89 -25.39 36.64
N ALA A 185 -15.23 -24.26 36.35
CA ALA A 185 -14.20 -24.19 35.31
C ALA A 185 -13.03 -25.15 35.62
N ALA A 186 -12.54 -25.16 36.86
CA ALA A 186 -11.46 -26.05 37.31
C ALA A 186 -11.88 -27.53 37.25
N ARG A 187 -13.11 -27.86 37.68
CA ARG A 187 -13.65 -29.22 37.63
C ARG A 187 -13.80 -29.73 36.19
N LEU A 188 -14.33 -28.90 35.29
CA LEU A 188 -14.50 -29.24 33.87
C LEU A 188 -13.15 -29.38 33.16
N PHE A 189 -12.19 -28.51 33.49
CA PHE A 189 -10.81 -28.62 33.00
C PHE A 189 -10.16 -29.94 33.44
N GLY A 190 -10.24 -30.28 34.73
CA GLY A 190 -9.74 -31.54 35.27
C GLY A 190 -10.42 -32.79 34.67
N ALA A 191 -11.70 -32.67 34.31
CA ALA A 191 -12.45 -33.71 33.60
C ALA A 191 -12.19 -33.76 32.08
N ARG A 192 -11.25 -32.96 31.56
CA ARG A 192 -10.93 -32.83 30.11
C ARG A 192 -12.10 -32.39 29.23
N LYS A 193 -13.10 -31.71 29.81
CA LYS A 193 -14.23 -31.13 29.09
C LYS A 193 -13.88 -29.71 28.64
N TYR A 194 -12.93 -29.59 27.73
CA TYR A 194 -12.28 -28.32 27.39
C TYR A 194 -13.23 -27.28 26.78
N ARG A 195 -14.22 -27.70 25.99
CA ARG A 195 -15.27 -26.81 25.45
C ARG A 195 -16.12 -26.19 26.55
N GLU A 196 -16.69 -27.03 27.41
CA GLU A 196 -17.52 -26.61 28.55
C GLU A 196 -16.71 -25.75 29.53
N ALA A 197 -15.43 -26.09 29.76
CA ALA A 197 -14.53 -25.29 30.58
C ALA A 197 -14.26 -23.91 29.97
N SER A 198 -14.02 -23.82 28.65
CA SER A 198 -13.79 -22.56 27.93
C SER A 198 -14.97 -21.60 28.08
N GLU A 199 -16.21 -22.11 28.01
CA GLU A 199 -17.43 -21.32 28.20
C GLU A 199 -17.52 -20.72 29.61
N LYS A 200 -17.08 -21.46 30.64
CA LYS A 200 -17.03 -20.95 32.02
C LYS A 200 -15.98 -19.86 32.20
N PHE A 201 -14.81 -20.00 31.57
CA PHE A 201 -13.80 -18.94 31.58
C PHE A 201 -14.25 -17.68 30.81
N ALA A 202 -14.91 -17.86 29.66
CA ALA A 202 -15.50 -16.75 28.91
C ALA A 202 -16.61 -16.04 29.71
N ALA A 203 -17.41 -16.79 30.47
CA ALA A 203 -18.41 -16.21 31.38
C ALA A 203 -17.76 -15.41 32.51
N MET A 204 -16.58 -15.80 33.01
CA MET A 204 -15.83 -15.03 33.99
C MET A 204 -15.33 -13.70 33.41
N GLU A 205 -14.77 -13.70 32.20
CA GLU A 205 -14.36 -12.46 31.52
C GLU A 205 -15.56 -11.53 31.26
N LYS A 206 -16.68 -12.08 30.76
CA LYS A 206 -17.92 -11.31 30.51
C LYS A 206 -18.49 -10.67 31.76
N ASN A 207 -18.37 -11.35 32.90
CA ASN A 207 -18.80 -10.83 34.21
C ASN A 207 -17.71 -9.97 34.89
N SER A 208 -16.63 -9.62 34.18
CA SER A 208 -15.50 -8.83 34.68
C SER A 208 -14.85 -9.43 35.94
N ILE A 209 -14.88 -10.75 36.07
CA ILE A 209 -14.20 -11.49 37.13
C ILE A 209 -12.73 -11.62 36.71
N PRO A 210 -11.76 -11.08 37.49
CA PRO A 210 -10.36 -11.07 37.11
C PRO A 210 -9.78 -12.47 37.12
N LEU A 211 -9.24 -12.94 35.99
CA LEU A 211 -8.61 -14.26 35.89
C LEU A 211 -7.17 -14.25 36.43
N ARG A 212 -6.81 -15.28 37.17
CA ARG A 212 -5.43 -15.54 37.62
C ARG A 212 -4.60 -16.10 36.47
N GLU A 213 -3.27 -16.05 36.59
CA GLU A 213 -2.37 -16.50 35.53
C GLU A 213 -2.50 -18.00 35.20
N ASP A 214 -2.75 -18.85 36.21
CA ASP A 214 -3.07 -20.27 36.04
C ASP A 214 -4.42 -20.49 35.34
N GLU A 215 -5.41 -19.63 35.63
CA GLU A 215 -6.73 -19.67 34.99
C GLU A 215 -6.68 -19.20 33.54
N LYS A 216 -5.88 -18.17 33.24
CA LYS A 216 -5.61 -17.72 31.86
C LYS A 216 -4.92 -18.79 31.04
N GLN A 217 -3.97 -19.51 31.64
CA GLN A 217 -3.31 -20.67 31.02
C GLN A 217 -4.30 -21.79 30.72
N CYS A 218 -5.13 -22.18 31.70
CA CYS A 218 -6.16 -23.19 31.52
C CYS A 218 -7.15 -22.79 30.42
N TRP A 219 -7.58 -21.52 30.39
CA TRP A 219 -8.51 -21.03 29.40
C TRP A 219 -7.90 -21.03 27.99
N ALA A 220 -6.67 -20.53 27.85
CA ALA A 220 -5.94 -20.57 26.61
C ALA A 220 -5.79 -22.00 26.08
N PHE A 221 -5.43 -22.94 26.94
CA PHE A 221 -5.33 -24.37 26.59
C PHE A 221 -6.68 -24.92 26.11
N CYS A 222 -7.78 -24.63 26.82
CA CYS A 222 -9.12 -25.04 26.41
C CYS A 222 -9.49 -24.52 25.02
N ARG A 223 -9.18 -23.25 24.73
CA ARG A 223 -9.46 -22.64 23.42
C ARG A 223 -8.67 -23.32 22.30
N LEU A 224 -7.41 -23.65 22.54
CA LEU A 224 -6.60 -24.39 21.58
C LEU A 224 -7.13 -25.80 21.31
N GLU A 225 -7.55 -26.53 22.35
CA GLU A 225 -8.16 -27.86 22.18
C GLU A 225 -9.48 -27.77 21.39
N VAL A 226 -10.31 -26.75 21.62
CA VAL A 226 -11.55 -26.55 20.85
C VAL A 226 -11.27 -26.29 19.37
N VAL A 227 -10.19 -25.56 19.03
CA VAL A 227 -9.73 -25.41 17.64
C VAL A 227 -9.18 -26.73 17.10
N ALA A 228 -8.34 -27.45 17.86
CA ALA A 228 -7.78 -28.73 17.44
C ALA A 228 -8.85 -29.80 17.20
N GLU A 229 -9.91 -29.85 18.01
CA GLU A 229 -11.07 -30.73 17.81
C GLU A 229 -11.84 -30.39 16.53
N ARG A 230 -12.12 -29.09 16.29
CA ARG A 230 -12.81 -28.66 15.07
C ARG A 230 -12.00 -29.00 13.82
N TRP A 231 -10.70 -28.76 13.86
CA TRP A 231 -9.78 -29.12 12.80
C TRP A 231 -9.75 -30.63 12.55
N LYS A 232 -9.59 -31.46 13.59
CA LYS A 232 -9.61 -32.93 13.48
C LYS A 232 -10.93 -33.47 12.91
N ALA A 233 -12.04 -32.80 13.19
CA ALA A 233 -13.37 -33.18 12.70
C ALA A 233 -13.67 -32.66 11.28
N ASN A 234 -12.74 -31.94 10.62
CA ASN A 234 -12.97 -31.20 9.37
C ASN A 234 -14.19 -30.26 9.45
N LEU A 235 -14.50 -29.73 10.64
CA LEU A 235 -15.61 -28.81 10.88
C LEU A 235 -15.18 -27.34 10.78
N ASP A 236 -13.91 -27.07 10.50
CA ASP A 236 -13.39 -25.73 10.26
C ASP A 236 -13.76 -25.25 8.86
N SER A 237 -14.92 -24.60 8.76
CA SER A 237 -15.36 -23.91 7.54
C SER A 237 -14.55 -22.66 7.21
N ASP A 238 -13.77 -22.14 8.17
CA ASP A 238 -12.92 -20.95 8.03
C ASP A 238 -11.56 -21.16 8.76
N PRO A 239 -10.51 -21.60 8.04
CA PRO A 239 -9.17 -21.79 8.60
C PRO A 239 -8.54 -20.50 9.15
N SER A 240 -8.95 -19.31 8.69
CA SER A 240 -8.42 -18.02 9.15
C SER A 240 -8.99 -17.63 10.52
N ALA A 241 -10.28 -17.90 10.75
CA ALA A 241 -10.90 -17.73 12.07
C ALA A 241 -10.22 -18.62 13.12
N SER A 242 -9.94 -19.88 12.77
CA SER A 242 -9.20 -20.81 13.64
C SER A 242 -7.78 -20.34 13.93
N LYS A 243 -7.05 -19.79 12.94
CA LYS A 243 -5.72 -19.20 13.16
C LYS A 243 -5.75 -18.01 14.14
N ASN A 244 -6.71 -17.09 13.98
CA ASN A 244 -6.87 -15.95 14.88
C ASN A 244 -7.25 -16.38 16.30
N GLU A 245 -8.08 -17.42 16.42
CA GLU A 245 -8.45 -17.97 17.73
C GLU A 245 -7.23 -18.61 18.44
N VAL A 246 -6.33 -19.26 17.69
CA VAL A 246 -5.07 -19.79 18.21
C VAL A 246 -4.13 -18.68 18.67
N LEU A 247 -3.94 -17.64 17.86
CA LEU A 247 -3.07 -16.51 18.23
C LEU A 247 -3.56 -15.77 19.48
N THR A 248 -4.87 -15.52 19.58
CA THR A 248 -5.46 -14.86 20.75
C THR A 248 -5.45 -15.75 22.00
N ALA A 249 -5.56 -17.07 21.85
CA ALA A 249 -5.38 -18.01 22.95
C ALA A 249 -3.91 -18.05 23.43
N MET A 250 -2.94 -18.02 22.51
CA MET A 250 -1.52 -17.96 22.86
C MET A 250 -1.14 -16.66 23.59
N ALA A 251 -1.71 -15.52 23.16
CA ALA A 251 -1.53 -14.24 23.84
C ALA A 251 -2.08 -14.25 25.27
N LEU A 252 -3.16 -15.00 25.51
CA LEU A 252 -3.79 -15.15 26.81
C LEU A 252 -3.01 -16.11 27.74
N GLY A 253 -2.50 -17.23 27.23
CA GLY A 253 -1.90 -18.32 28.02
C GLY A 253 -0.39 -18.21 28.27
N GLY A 254 0.32 -17.32 27.58
CA GLY A 254 1.76 -17.15 27.75
C GLY A 254 2.59 -18.36 27.31
N LYS A 255 3.80 -18.51 27.87
CA LYS A 255 4.81 -19.51 27.43
C LYS A 255 4.34 -20.98 27.42
N PRO A 256 3.58 -21.49 28.43
CA PRO A 256 3.24 -22.92 28.49
C PRO A 256 2.34 -23.42 27.36
N VAL A 257 1.53 -22.53 26.78
CA VAL A 257 0.53 -22.87 25.75
C VAL A 257 1.09 -22.62 24.33
N LYS A 258 2.26 -21.98 24.26
CA LYS A 258 2.89 -21.52 23.02
C LYS A 258 3.30 -22.67 22.08
N SER A 259 3.95 -23.71 22.60
CA SER A 259 4.37 -24.85 21.77
C SER A 259 3.20 -25.62 21.18
N PHE A 260 2.07 -25.69 21.90
CA PHE A 260 0.85 -26.30 21.39
C PHE A 260 0.18 -25.44 20.32
N GLY A 261 0.14 -24.12 20.54
CA GLY A 261 -0.34 -23.16 19.57
C GLY A 261 0.49 -23.13 18.29
N ASP A 262 1.82 -23.14 18.40
CA ASP A 262 2.75 -23.16 17.27
C ASP A 262 2.55 -24.41 16.40
N ALA A 263 2.45 -25.60 17.03
CA ALA A 263 2.19 -26.86 16.32
C ALA A 263 0.80 -26.89 15.64
N LEU A 264 -0.19 -26.21 16.22
CA LEU A 264 -1.52 -26.10 15.64
C LEU A 264 -1.54 -25.08 14.48
N LEU A 265 -0.81 -23.97 14.61
CA LEU A 265 -0.62 -22.98 13.53
C LEU A 265 0.12 -23.59 12.33
N GLU A 266 1.12 -24.42 12.56
CA GLU A 266 1.81 -25.15 11.49
C GLU A 266 0.83 -26.02 10.70
N LYS A 267 -0.01 -26.80 11.39
CA LYS A 267 -1.05 -27.64 10.77
C LYS A 267 -2.14 -26.84 10.07
N LEU A 268 -2.58 -25.72 10.65
CA LEU A 268 -3.52 -24.79 10.03
C LEU A 268 -2.89 -24.03 8.85
N SER A 269 -1.57 -23.92 8.80
CA SER A 269 -0.82 -23.27 7.71
C SER A 269 -0.48 -24.22 6.56
N THR A 270 -0.42 -25.53 6.81
CA THR A 270 -0.35 -26.57 5.76
C THR A 270 -1.68 -26.81 5.06
N VAL A 271 -2.79 -26.26 5.58
CA VAL A 271 -4.01 -26.10 4.79
C VAL A 271 -3.74 -24.94 3.84
N GLU A 272 -3.32 -25.28 2.61
CA GLU A 272 -3.51 -24.41 1.45
C GLU A 272 -4.93 -23.87 1.56
N THR A 273 -5.07 -22.55 1.70
CA THR A 273 -6.39 -21.92 1.61
C THR A 273 -7.07 -22.50 0.39
N PRO A 274 -8.24 -23.13 0.51
CA PRO A 274 -8.90 -23.71 -0.64
C PRO A 274 -9.09 -22.56 -1.64
N VAL A 275 -8.29 -22.58 -2.68
CA VAL A 275 -8.47 -21.79 -3.88
C VAL A 275 -9.85 -22.18 -4.36
N THR A 276 -10.84 -21.34 -4.07
CA THR A 276 -12.18 -21.56 -4.61
C THR A 276 -12.03 -21.70 -6.12
N ALA A 277 -12.75 -22.67 -6.69
CA ALA A 277 -12.62 -23.16 -8.06
C ALA A 277 -12.76 -22.10 -9.19
N ASP A 278 -12.86 -20.82 -8.85
CA ASP A 278 -13.01 -19.67 -9.73
C ASP A 278 -11.81 -18.69 -9.71
N THR A 279 -10.68 -19.06 -9.09
CA THR A 279 -9.47 -18.20 -9.12
C THR A 279 -8.71 -18.40 -10.43
N PHE A 280 -8.61 -17.35 -11.24
CA PHE A 280 -7.77 -17.34 -12.44
C PHE A 280 -6.34 -16.99 -12.03
N ALA A 281 -5.40 -17.89 -12.32
CA ALA A 281 -3.98 -17.65 -12.13
C ALA A 281 -3.31 -17.32 -13.47
N THR A 282 -2.74 -16.12 -13.58
CA THR A 282 -1.92 -15.73 -14.74
C THR A 282 -0.46 -15.70 -14.32
N SER A 283 0.37 -16.49 -14.99
CA SER A 283 1.82 -16.57 -14.72
C SER A 283 2.62 -15.67 -15.66
N GLY A 284 3.46 -14.83 -15.08
CA GLY A 284 4.55 -14.09 -15.73
C GLY A 284 5.90 -14.73 -15.43
N ARG A 285 6.99 -13.96 -15.63
CA ARG A 285 8.36 -14.44 -15.38
C ARG A 285 8.70 -14.42 -13.88
N ASN A 286 8.36 -13.31 -13.24
CA ASN A 286 8.65 -13.01 -11.84
C ASN A 286 7.38 -12.94 -10.99
N PHE A 287 6.18 -12.93 -11.59
CA PHE A 287 4.93 -12.74 -10.87
C PHE A 287 3.85 -13.74 -11.30
N VAL A 288 3.13 -14.30 -10.32
CA VAL A 288 1.90 -15.07 -10.54
C VAL A 288 0.73 -14.28 -9.95
N VAL A 289 -0.23 -13.89 -10.78
CA VAL A 289 -1.39 -13.11 -10.35
C VAL A 289 -2.58 -14.03 -10.15
N HIS A 290 -3.07 -14.11 -8.92
CA HIS A 290 -4.28 -14.80 -8.52
C HIS A 290 -5.42 -13.78 -8.41
N SER A 291 -6.39 -13.87 -9.32
CA SER A 291 -7.56 -13.00 -9.32
C SER A 291 -8.84 -13.84 -9.23
N ILE A 292 -9.71 -13.48 -8.29
CA ILE A 292 -11.09 -13.98 -8.23
C ILE A 292 -12.00 -13.15 -9.15
N SER A 293 -11.50 -12.00 -9.63
CA SER A 293 -12.25 -11.07 -10.47
C SER A 293 -12.11 -11.37 -11.96
N LYS A 294 -13.25 -11.45 -12.67
CA LYS A 294 -13.30 -11.44 -14.14
C LYS A 294 -13.09 -10.05 -14.76
N ARG A 295 -13.02 -9.00 -13.93
CA ARG A 295 -13.01 -7.59 -14.37
C ARG A 295 -11.62 -7.10 -14.81
N LEU A 296 -10.56 -7.71 -14.27
CA LEU A 296 -9.18 -7.31 -14.55
C LEU A 296 -8.44 -8.47 -15.20
N LYS A 297 -7.67 -8.16 -16.25
CA LYS A 297 -6.84 -9.15 -16.94
C LYS A 297 -5.55 -9.35 -16.14
N GLY A 298 -5.35 -10.55 -15.60
CA GLY A 298 -4.15 -10.89 -14.82
C GLY A 298 -2.85 -10.65 -15.60
N GLU A 299 -2.90 -10.75 -16.94
CA GLU A 299 -1.75 -10.52 -17.83
C GLU A 299 -1.27 -9.06 -17.80
N GLU A 300 -2.19 -8.10 -17.68
CA GLU A 300 -1.86 -6.67 -17.66
C GLU A 300 -1.20 -6.30 -16.33
N ILE A 301 -1.71 -6.86 -15.23
CA ILE A 301 -1.17 -6.65 -13.88
C ILE A 301 0.21 -7.31 -13.76
N SER A 302 0.34 -8.55 -14.25
CA SER A 302 1.63 -9.24 -14.30
C SER A 302 2.65 -8.43 -15.11
N ARG A 303 2.30 -7.97 -16.32
CA ARG A 303 3.19 -7.14 -17.15
C ARG A 303 3.59 -5.84 -16.45
N TYR A 304 2.67 -5.17 -15.78
CA TYR A 304 2.97 -3.95 -15.05
C TYR A 304 3.88 -4.23 -13.85
N ALA A 305 3.65 -5.32 -13.12
CA ALA A 305 4.50 -5.75 -12.02
C ALA A 305 5.95 -6.02 -12.47
N GLU A 306 6.14 -6.68 -13.62
CA GLU A 306 7.45 -6.90 -14.24
C GLU A 306 8.18 -5.57 -14.55
N GLN A 307 7.45 -4.58 -15.05
CA GLN A 307 7.99 -3.25 -15.33
C GLN A 307 8.40 -2.53 -14.05
N LEU A 308 7.54 -2.54 -13.03
CA LEU A 308 7.81 -1.94 -11.72
C LEU A 308 9.02 -2.59 -11.04
N ARG A 309 9.11 -3.92 -11.09
CA ARG A 309 10.28 -4.67 -10.59
C ARG A 309 11.56 -4.24 -11.28
N SER A 310 11.56 -4.23 -12.61
CA SER A 310 12.73 -3.85 -13.41
C SER A 310 13.16 -2.42 -13.11
N LEU A 311 12.19 -1.49 -13.03
CA LEU A 311 12.44 -0.08 -12.72
C LEU A 311 13.01 0.10 -11.31
N ALA A 312 12.48 -0.61 -10.32
CA ALA A 312 12.98 -0.57 -8.94
C ALA A 312 14.46 -0.99 -8.91
N LEU A 313 14.79 -2.15 -9.47
CA LEU A 313 16.16 -2.64 -9.48
C LEU A 313 17.11 -1.72 -10.26
N GLU A 314 16.70 -1.25 -11.44
CA GLU A 314 17.52 -0.38 -12.27
C GLU A 314 17.81 0.95 -11.57
N ARG A 315 16.81 1.51 -10.89
CA ARG A 315 16.93 2.74 -10.10
C ARG A 315 17.92 2.59 -8.95
N TRP A 316 17.80 1.52 -8.16
CA TRP A 316 18.59 1.34 -6.94
C TRP A 316 19.97 0.74 -7.18
N THR A 317 20.13 -0.13 -8.18
CA THR A 317 21.38 -0.88 -8.42
C THR A 317 22.05 -0.56 -9.75
N GLY A 318 21.30 -0.02 -10.72
CA GLY A 318 21.76 0.14 -12.11
C GLY A 318 21.68 -1.10 -12.98
N SER A 319 21.17 -2.21 -12.45
CA SER A 319 20.88 -3.43 -13.19
C SER A 319 19.39 -3.74 -13.08
N LYS A 320 18.82 -4.39 -14.10
CA LYS A 320 17.45 -4.95 -14.01
C LYS A 320 17.38 -6.23 -13.19
N GLY A 321 18.53 -6.71 -12.72
CA GLY A 321 18.68 -7.97 -11.98
C GLY A 321 18.42 -9.20 -12.82
N ILE A 322 18.33 -10.34 -12.15
CA ILE A 322 17.98 -11.63 -12.73
C ILE A 322 16.53 -11.99 -12.39
N ASP A 323 15.93 -12.84 -13.23
CA ASP A 323 14.60 -13.38 -12.95
C ASP A 323 14.62 -14.24 -11.66
N TRP A 324 13.55 -14.14 -10.89
CA TRP A 324 13.38 -14.88 -9.64
C TRP A 324 13.12 -16.35 -9.94
N LYS A 325 13.81 -17.23 -9.21
CA LYS A 325 13.56 -18.68 -9.28
C LYS A 325 12.18 -19.07 -8.75
N ILE A 326 11.75 -18.39 -7.70
CA ILE A 326 10.42 -18.52 -7.11
C ILE A 326 9.69 -17.19 -7.35
N PRO A 327 8.69 -17.16 -8.25
CA PRO A 327 7.90 -15.96 -8.52
C PRO A 327 7.24 -15.39 -7.27
N CYS A 328 6.92 -14.10 -7.31
CA CYS A 328 6.07 -13.46 -6.32
C CYS A 328 4.60 -13.71 -6.64
N GLU A 329 3.84 -14.17 -5.66
CA GLU A 329 2.39 -14.31 -5.78
C GLU A 329 1.71 -12.96 -5.52
N ILE A 330 0.77 -12.57 -6.37
CA ILE A 330 -0.07 -11.38 -6.19
C ILE A 330 -1.51 -11.86 -6.07
N TYR A 331 -2.14 -11.67 -4.91
CA TYR A 331 -3.55 -11.96 -4.68
C TYR A 331 -4.37 -10.67 -4.77
N LEU A 332 -5.39 -10.69 -5.64
CA LEU A 332 -6.33 -9.60 -5.84
C LEU A 332 -7.71 -9.99 -5.35
N TYR A 333 -8.14 -9.35 -4.26
CA TYR A 333 -9.46 -9.53 -3.67
C TYR A 333 -10.46 -8.54 -4.25
N GLU A 334 -11.68 -8.99 -4.56
CA GLU A 334 -12.72 -8.14 -5.15
C GLU A 334 -13.12 -6.98 -4.22
N THR A 335 -13.17 -7.21 -2.90
CA THR A 335 -13.58 -6.21 -1.90
C THR A 335 -12.61 -6.14 -0.72
N ALA A 336 -12.64 -5.03 0.00
CA ALA A 336 -11.88 -4.80 1.22
C ALA A 336 -12.17 -5.85 2.32
N GLU A 337 -13.43 -6.29 2.44
CA GLU A 337 -13.82 -7.32 3.42
C GLU A 337 -13.31 -8.70 3.02
N ALA A 338 -13.27 -9.02 1.72
CA ALA A 338 -12.71 -10.27 1.24
C ALA A 338 -11.21 -10.34 1.56
N TYR A 339 -10.48 -9.23 1.32
CA TYR A 339 -9.10 -9.09 1.74
C TYR A 339 -8.92 -9.22 3.25
N ALA A 340 -9.75 -8.54 4.05
CA ALA A 340 -9.64 -8.60 5.51
C ALA A 340 -9.87 -10.01 6.05
N ARG A 341 -10.88 -10.74 5.52
CA ARG A 341 -11.13 -12.14 5.87
C ARG A 341 -9.97 -13.06 5.49
N ALA A 342 -9.41 -12.87 4.31
CA ALA A 342 -8.35 -13.75 3.80
C ALA A 342 -6.99 -13.50 4.48
N THR A 343 -6.70 -12.26 4.87
CA THR A 343 -5.38 -11.85 5.36
C THR A 343 -5.32 -11.57 6.86
N GLY A 344 -6.47 -11.37 7.51
CA GLY A 344 -6.55 -10.91 8.89
C GLY A 344 -6.17 -9.44 9.10
N LYS A 345 -5.82 -8.70 8.03
CA LYS A 345 -5.56 -7.26 8.10
C LYS A 345 -6.88 -6.47 8.13
N PRO A 346 -6.91 -5.24 8.67
CA PRO A 346 -8.10 -4.40 8.62
C PRO A 346 -8.56 -4.14 7.18
N ALA A 347 -9.87 -4.07 6.95
CA ALA A 347 -10.44 -3.74 5.64
C ALA A 347 -10.03 -2.34 5.13
N SER A 348 -9.63 -1.44 6.03
CA SER A 348 -9.07 -0.13 5.68
C SER A 348 -7.65 -0.21 5.08
N HIS A 349 -6.99 -1.37 5.11
CA HIS A 349 -5.64 -1.53 4.63
C HIS A 349 -5.62 -1.78 3.11
N PRO A 350 -5.00 -0.91 2.29
CA PRO A 350 -5.08 -0.96 0.82
C PRO A 350 -4.40 -2.20 0.21
N GLY A 351 -3.46 -2.78 0.94
CA GLY A 351 -2.78 -4.02 0.63
C GLY A 351 -1.48 -4.14 1.42
N HIS A 352 -0.81 -5.28 1.36
CA HIS A 352 0.49 -5.48 2.00
C HIS A 352 1.29 -6.59 1.31
N SER A 353 2.58 -6.64 1.63
CA SER A 353 3.49 -7.69 1.19
C SER A 353 3.94 -8.54 2.36
N THR A 354 4.18 -9.82 2.10
CA THR A 354 4.81 -10.76 3.03
C THR A 354 6.01 -11.40 2.33
N VAL A 355 7.19 -11.29 2.96
CA VAL A 355 8.43 -11.89 2.47
C VAL A 355 8.96 -12.85 3.52
N LYS A 356 9.23 -14.11 3.13
CA LYS A 356 9.82 -15.10 4.04
C LYS A 356 11.29 -15.30 3.73
N PHE A 357 12.09 -15.38 4.78
CA PHE A 357 13.53 -15.58 4.70
C PHE A 357 13.92 -16.93 5.30
N ASP A 358 14.88 -17.60 4.66
CA ASP A 358 15.60 -18.75 5.20
C ASP A 358 17.10 -18.56 4.96
N GLY A 359 17.90 -18.59 6.02
CA GLY A 359 19.35 -18.40 5.94
C GLY A 359 19.80 -17.14 5.20
N GLY A 360 19.10 -16.01 5.38
CA GLY A 360 19.41 -14.74 4.68
C GLY A 360 19.01 -14.71 3.21
N LYS A 361 18.19 -15.66 2.74
CA LYS A 361 17.67 -15.69 1.37
C LYS A 361 16.16 -15.61 1.37
N VAL A 362 15.61 -14.89 0.40
CA VAL A 362 14.16 -14.86 0.18
C VAL A 362 13.69 -16.19 -0.40
N VAL A 363 12.81 -16.87 0.31
CA VAL A 363 12.21 -18.16 -0.09
C VAL A 363 10.76 -18.04 -0.55
N SER A 364 10.08 -16.95 -0.18
CA SER A 364 8.70 -16.70 -0.60
C SER A 364 8.44 -15.19 -0.66
N ARG A 365 7.63 -14.78 -1.64
CA ARG A 365 7.15 -13.40 -1.80
C ARG A 365 5.66 -13.45 -2.11
N ARG A 366 4.87 -12.70 -1.36
CA ARG A 366 3.44 -12.58 -1.57
C ARG A 366 3.01 -11.13 -1.42
N ILE A 367 2.13 -10.67 -2.30
CA ILE A 367 1.50 -9.36 -2.27
C ILE A 367 -0.02 -9.59 -2.23
N ASP A 368 -0.69 -9.02 -1.24
CA ASP A 368 -2.13 -9.10 -1.07
C ASP A 368 -2.75 -7.70 -1.22
N LEU A 369 -3.70 -7.54 -2.14
CA LEU A 369 -4.32 -6.25 -2.47
C LEU A 369 -5.83 -6.43 -2.69
N HIS A 370 -6.62 -5.36 -2.51
CA HIS A 370 -8.04 -5.38 -2.87
C HIS A 370 -8.40 -4.30 -3.90
N LEU A 371 -9.40 -4.58 -4.73
CA LEU A 371 -9.78 -3.71 -5.86
C LEU A 371 -10.45 -2.39 -5.44
N GLU A 372 -10.92 -2.32 -4.20
CA GLU A 372 -11.49 -1.09 -3.62
C GLU A 372 -10.42 -0.16 -3.02
N ALA A 373 -9.15 -0.57 -3.04
CA ALA A 373 -8.07 0.29 -2.59
C ALA A 373 -7.93 1.50 -3.51
N SER A 374 -7.90 2.69 -2.92
CA SER A 374 -7.61 3.92 -3.67
C SER A 374 -6.19 3.90 -4.20
N GLU A 375 -5.98 4.40 -5.43
CA GLU A 375 -4.66 4.49 -6.07
C GLU A 375 -3.91 3.13 -6.11
N LEU A 376 -4.66 2.04 -6.29
CA LEU A 376 -4.14 0.68 -6.30
C LEU A 376 -2.94 0.51 -7.26
N PHE A 377 -3.03 1.06 -8.47
CA PHE A 377 -1.99 0.90 -9.49
C PHE A 377 -0.99 2.06 -9.52
N GLU A 378 -1.40 3.25 -9.08
CA GLU A 378 -0.58 4.45 -9.07
C GLU A 378 0.39 4.50 -7.88
N ALA A 379 -0.04 4.02 -6.71
CA ALA A 379 0.72 4.14 -5.47
C ALA A 379 0.90 2.81 -4.77
N GLN A 380 -0.17 2.04 -4.55
CA GLN A 380 -0.13 0.87 -3.68
C GLN A 380 0.70 -0.27 -4.27
N LEU A 381 0.36 -0.77 -5.47
CA LEU A 381 1.11 -1.83 -6.13
C LEU A 381 2.59 -1.45 -6.38
N PRO A 382 2.93 -0.23 -6.85
CA PRO A 382 4.31 0.24 -6.91
C PRO A 382 5.06 0.17 -5.59
N ARG A 383 4.43 0.57 -4.47
CA ARG A 383 5.00 0.52 -3.12
C ARG A 383 5.28 -0.91 -2.69
N GLU A 384 4.30 -1.80 -2.83
CA GLU A 384 4.41 -3.21 -2.44
C GLU A 384 5.48 -3.96 -3.27
N ILE A 385 5.54 -3.72 -4.58
CA ILE A 385 6.59 -4.30 -5.41
C ILE A 385 7.97 -3.76 -5.01
N HIS A 386 8.09 -2.47 -4.70
CA HIS A 386 9.35 -1.93 -4.18
C HIS A 386 9.73 -2.58 -2.86
N TYR A 387 8.78 -2.80 -1.95
CA TYR A 387 9.03 -3.48 -0.68
C TYR A 387 9.64 -4.86 -0.89
N VAL A 388 9.03 -5.68 -1.76
CA VAL A 388 9.51 -7.02 -2.08
C VAL A 388 10.90 -7.00 -2.71
N VAL A 389 11.16 -6.05 -3.63
CA VAL A 389 12.47 -5.91 -4.28
C VAL A 389 13.55 -5.45 -3.28
N MET A 390 13.23 -4.50 -2.40
CA MET A 390 14.16 -4.02 -1.38
C MET A 390 14.45 -5.10 -0.33
N SER A 391 13.44 -5.86 0.07
CA SER A 391 13.58 -6.99 0.99
C SER A 391 14.60 -8.02 0.50
N GLU A 392 14.65 -8.28 -0.81
CA GLU A 392 15.65 -9.17 -1.38
C GLU A 392 17.02 -8.52 -1.50
N LEU A 393 17.08 -7.25 -1.95
CA LEU A 393 18.33 -6.51 -2.09
C LEU A 393 19.10 -6.39 -0.76
N PHE A 394 18.38 -6.36 0.36
CA PHE A 394 18.90 -6.28 1.72
C PHE A 394 18.64 -7.55 2.54
N SER A 395 18.56 -8.71 1.89
CA SER A 395 18.22 -9.99 2.55
C SER A 395 19.28 -10.50 3.54
N GLU A 396 20.56 -10.13 3.36
CA GLU A 396 21.64 -10.47 4.31
C GLU A 396 21.64 -9.57 5.55
N GLU A 397 21.15 -8.33 5.41
CA GLU A 397 21.20 -7.31 6.45
C GLU A 397 19.94 -6.44 6.36
N PRO A 398 18.91 -6.74 7.18
CA PRO A 398 17.60 -6.09 7.08
C PRO A 398 17.69 -4.57 7.15
N LEU A 399 16.82 -3.91 6.37
CA LEU A 399 16.74 -2.46 6.35
C LEU A 399 16.26 -1.92 7.70
N PRO A 400 16.80 -0.78 8.17
CA PRO A 400 16.17 -0.04 9.25
C PRO A 400 14.83 0.50 8.77
N VAL A 401 13.83 0.52 9.66
CA VAL A 401 12.42 0.84 9.33
C VAL A 401 12.27 2.18 8.60
N TRP A 402 12.98 3.21 9.03
CA TRP A 402 12.92 4.53 8.39
C TRP A 402 13.37 4.49 6.92
N ALA A 403 14.37 3.66 6.60
CA ALA A 403 14.90 3.53 5.25
C ALA A 403 13.94 2.72 4.39
N GLU A 404 13.41 1.61 4.92
CA GLU A 404 12.39 0.82 4.22
C GLU A 404 11.17 1.68 3.84
N LEU A 405 10.62 2.44 4.79
CA LEU A 405 9.49 3.33 4.54
C LEU A 405 9.81 4.35 3.46
N GLY A 406 10.97 5.02 3.54
CA GLY A 406 11.32 6.00 2.53
C GLY A 406 11.59 5.39 1.16
N MET A 407 12.30 4.26 1.09
CA MET A 407 12.61 3.60 -0.19
C MET A 407 11.36 3.10 -0.91
N THR A 408 10.39 2.57 -0.17
CA THR A 408 9.12 2.09 -0.73
C THR A 408 8.20 3.24 -1.13
N THR A 409 8.11 4.31 -0.33
CA THR A 409 7.34 5.51 -0.68
C THR A 409 7.92 6.29 -1.87
N LEU A 410 9.22 6.18 -2.17
CA LEU A 410 9.80 6.75 -3.38
C LEU A 410 9.28 6.11 -4.69
N ALA A 411 8.60 4.97 -4.62
CA ALA A 411 7.90 4.35 -5.73
C ALA A 411 6.62 5.09 -6.14
N GLU A 412 6.04 5.85 -5.21
CA GLU A 412 4.75 6.51 -5.38
C GLU A 412 4.83 7.75 -6.28
N PRO A 413 3.67 8.30 -6.73
CA PRO A 413 3.65 9.48 -7.58
C PRO A 413 4.34 10.70 -6.94
N ALA A 414 4.87 11.59 -7.79
CA ALA A 414 5.56 12.80 -7.33
C ALA A 414 4.68 13.68 -6.44
N ALA A 415 3.37 13.72 -6.69
CA ALA A 415 2.39 14.46 -5.89
C ALA A 415 2.37 14.01 -4.42
N HIS A 416 2.56 12.72 -4.13
CA HIS A 416 2.62 12.19 -2.77
C HIS A 416 3.86 12.67 -2.05
N ARG A 417 5.01 12.63 -2.74
CA ARG A 417 6.27 13.14 -2.19
C ARG A 417 6.18 14.64 -1.89
N SER A 418 5.63 15.42 -2.81
CA SER A 418 5.40 16.86 -2.59
C SER A 418 4.45 17.13 -1.43
N ARG A 419 3.37 16.34 -1.28
CA ARG A 419 2.47 16.43 -0.12
C ARG A 419 3.20 16.12 1.18
N ASN A 420 3.97 15.03 1.24
CA ASN A 420 4.74 14.64 2.42
C ASN A 420 5.76 15.70 2.81
N ARG A 421 6.47 16.30 1.83
CA ARG A 421 7.41 17.42 2.06
C ARG A 421 6.71 18.62 2.69
N ARG A 422 5.55 19.05 2.15
CA ARG A 422 4.77 20.16 2.73
C ARG A 422 4.28 19.86 4.14
N MET A 423 3.82 18.64 4.39
CA MET A 423 3.37 18.22 5.73
C MET A 423 4.53 18.18 6.73
N ALA A 424 5.70 17.67 6.32
CA ALA A 424 6.90 17.66 7.15
C ALA A 424 7.36 19.10 7.47
N ALA A 425 7.38 20.00 6.48
CA ALA A 425 7.68 21.42 6.69
C ALA A 425 6.76 22.06 7.75
N ARG A 426 5.45 21.82 7.65
CA ARG A 426 4.49 22.27 8.66
C ARG A 426 4.79 21.71 10.06
N LEU A 427 5.13 20.43 10.18
CA LEU A 427 5.49 19.84 11.48
C LEU A 427 6.81 20.39 12.04
N ILE A 428 7.74 20.85 11.20
CA ILE A 428 8.95 21.56 11.63
C ILE A 428 8.57 22.91 12.25
N GLU A 429 7.72 23.68 11.58
CA GLU A 429 7.23 24.97 12.08
C GLU A 429 6.49 24.82 13.42
N GLU A 430 5.67 23.77 13.55
CA GLU A 430 4.97 23.41 14.78
C GLU A 430 5.87 22.78 15.86
N ARG A 431 7.15 22.53 15.56
CA ARG A 431 8.12 21.81 16.43
C ARG A 431 7.64 20.41 16.86
N LYS A 432 6.88 19.74 15.99
CA LYS A 432 6.31 18.41 16.21
C LYS A 432 6.97 17.32 15.37
N LEU A 433 7.84 17.68 14.41
CA LEU A 433 8.57 16.69 13.62
C LEU A 433 9.58 15.93 14.49
N LEU A 434 9.58 14.60 14.40
CA LEU A 434 10.41 13.72 15.20
C LEU A 434 11.89 13.93 14.84
N LYS A 435 12.76 14.01 15.85
CA LYS A 435 14.20 14.17 15.65
C LYS A 435 14.80 12.96 14.94
N LEU A 436 15.76 13.19 14.05
CA LEU A 436 16.42 12.14 13.28
C LEU A 436 17.14 11.12 14.16
N GLU A 437 17.67 11.54 15.31
CA GLU A 437 18.24 10.59 16.29
C GLU A 437 17.24 9.50 16.67
N LYS A 438 15.98 9.87 16.96
CA LYS A 438 14.91 8.91 17.26
C LYS A 438 14.42 8.13 16.05
N VAL A 439 14.42 8.75 14.87
CA VAL A 439 14.06 8.06 13.62
C VAL A 439 15.07 6.96 13.28
N PHE A 440 16.37 7.23 13.44
CA PHE A 440 17.45 6.30 13.11
C PHE A 440 17.64 5.20 14.16
N GLU A 441 17.28 5.46 15.43
CA GLU A 441 17.29 4.48 16.52
C GLU A 441 16.10 3.50 16.47
N ALA A 442 15.02 3.85 15.74
CA ALA A 442 13.79 3.07 15.75
C ALA A 442 13.96 1.69 15.10
N THR A 443 13.69 0.64 15.88
CA THR A 443 13.66 -0.75 15.42
C THR A 443 12.27 -1.19 14.94
N ALA A 444 11.24 -0.40 15.21
CA ALA A 444 9.85 -0.62 14.80
C ALA A 444 9.15 0.74 14.64
N SER A 445 8.08 0.77 13.84
CA SER A 445 7.22 1.96 13.74
C SER A 445 6.56 2.25 15.10
N PRO A 446 6.53 3.52 15.55
CA PRO A 446 5.81 3.88 16.77
C PRO A 446 4.31 3.56 16.67
N ASN A 447 3.70 3.19 17.79
CA ASN A 447 2.27 2.88 17.91
C ASN A 447 1.47 3.99 18.62
N ASP A 448 2.10 5.15 18.85
CA ASP A 448 1.53 6.30 19.55
C ASP A 448 1.30 7.49 18.58
N SER A 449 1.01 8.66 19.15
CA SER A 449 0.79 9.90 18.38
C SER A 449 1.99 10.34 17.52
N SER A 450 3.18 9.78 17.71
CA SER A 450 4.38 10.10 16.93
C SER A 450 4.44 9.36 15.59
N VAL A 451 3.56 8.38 15.33
CA VAL A 451 3.57 7.57 14.09
C VAL A 451 3.61 8.43 12.81
N THR A 452 2.77 9.45 12.71
CA THR A 452 2.72 10.36 11.56
C THR A 452 4.02 11.15 11.41
N SER A 453 4.59 11.56 12.54
CA SER A 453 5.82 12.34 12.58
C SER A 453 7.04 11.50 12.20
N PHE A 454 7.12 10.27 12.71
CA PHE A 454 8.12 9.26 12.33
C PHE A 454 8.04 8.93 10.85
N TYR A 455 6.83 8.66 10.33
CA TYR A 455 6.61 8.39 8.91
C TYR A 455 7.08 9.55 8.03
N LEU A 456 6.62 10.78 8.31
CA LEU A 456 6.99 11.96 7.52
C LEU A 456 8.50 12.25 7.58
N ALA A 457 9.12 12.12 8.75
CA ALA A 457 10.57 12.27 8.88
C ALA A 457 11.32 11.22 8.05
N SER A 458 10.91 9.95 8.14
CA SER A 458 11.51 8.82 7.41
C SER A 458 11.44 9.01 5.89
N VAL A 459 10.25 9.26 5.34
CA VAL A 459 10.08 9.33 3.88
C VAL A 459 10.75 10.57 3.28
N THR A 460 10.78 11.69 4.02
CA THR A 460 11.37 12.94 3.49
C THR A 460 12.88 13.03 3.71
N VAL A 461 13.45 12.38 4.74
CA VAL A 461 14.92 12.30 4.89
C VAL A 461 15.53 11.37 3.84
N VAL A 462 14.86 10.27 3.49
CA VAL A 462 15.29 9.40 2.39
C VAL A 462 15.21 10.15 1.05
N ASP A 463 14.11 10.85 0.76
CA ASP A 463 14.00 11.70 -0.43
C ASP A 463 15.15 12.72 -0.51
N TYR A 464 15.49 13.37 0.60
CA TYR A 464 16.60 14.32 0.67
C TYR A 464 17.96 13.69 0.37
N LEU A 465 18.29 12.57 1.02
CA LEU A 465 19.57 11.88 0.79
C LEU A 465 19.67 11.35 -0.64
N VAL A 466 18.58 10.84 -1.20
CA VAL A 466 18.52 10.40 -2.60
C VAL A 466 18.69 11.57 -3.56
N ARG A 467 18.05 12.73 -3.34
CA ARG A 467 18.26 13.93 -4.18
C ARG A 467 19.69 14.46 -4.09
N LEU A 468 20.34 14.33 -2.93
CA LEU A 468 21.67 14.87 -2.69
C LEU A 468 22.78 14.12 -3.45
N LYS A 469 22.71 12.78 -3.53
CA LYS A 469 23.78 11.95 -4.15
C LYS A 469 23.29 10.77 -5.01
N GLY A 470 21.98 10.65 -5.23
CA GLY A 470 21.37 9.59 -6.03
C GLY A 470 21.09 8.29 -5.27
N TYR A 471 20.29 7.44 -5.90
CA TYR A 471 19.80 6.16 -5.36
C TYR A 471 20.92 5.17 -5.01
N ARG A 472 21.94 5.02 -5.88
CA ARG A 472 23.03 4.06 -5.66
C ARG A 472 23.88 4.43 -4.44
N THR A 473 24.17 5.72 -4.27
CA THR A 473 24.91 6.21 -3.09
C THR A 473 24.13 5.90 -1.81
N PHE A 474 22.81 6.03 -1.83
CA PHE A 474 21.97 5.68 -0.69
C PHE A 474 22.01 4.17 -0.35
N VAL A 475 22.01 3.29 -1.36
CA VAL A 475 22.17 1.85 -1.15
C VAL A 475 23.52 1.53 -0.51
N VAL A 476 24.61 2.08 -1.04
CA VAL A 476 25.96 1.87 -0.47
C VAL A 476 26.04 2.42 0.96
N PHE A 477 25.44 3.58 1.21
CA PHE A 477 25.34 4.15 2.55
C PHE A 477 24.65 3.20 3.54
N LEU A 478 23.52 2.61 3.14
CA LEU A 478 22.79 1.66 4.00
C LEU A 478 23.59 0.36 4.23
N GLN A 479 24.26 -0.16 3.21
CA GLN A 479 25.09 -1.37 3.32
C GLN A 479 26.33 -1.19 4.20
N GLU A 480 26.91 0.01 4.26
CA GLU A 480 28.09 0.28 5.10
C GLU A 480 27.75 0.73 6.53
N SER A 481 26.55 1.29 6.75
CA SER A 481 26.14 1.87 8.03
C SER A 481 26.18 0.91 9.21
N PRO A 482 25.71 -0.34 9.13
CA PRO A 482 25.78 -1.27 10.25
C PRO A 482 27.21 -1.61 10.68
N ARG A 483 28.15 -1.64 9.73
CA ARG A 483 29.56 -2.00 9.99
C ARG A 483 30.37 -0.83 10.50
N ARG A 484 30.13 0.38 9.97
CA ARG A 484 30.95 1.57 10.25
C ARG A 484 30.31 2.53 11.27
N GLY A 485 29.01 2.41 11.49
CA GLY A 485 28.19 3.38 12.20
C GLY A 485 27.65 4.47 11.27
N VAL A 486 26.42 4.90 11.53
CA VAL A 486 25.64 5.84 10.69
C VAL A 486 26.41 7.14 10.41
N GLU A 487 26.98 7.80 11.42
CA GLU A 487 27.64 9.10 11.23
C GLU A 487 28.93 9.00 10.39
N LYS A 488 29.69 7.92 10.55
CA LYS A 488 30.87 7.68 9.71
C LYS A 488 30.46 7.45 8.26
N SER A 489 29.41 6.67 8.03
CA SER A 489 28.86 6.44 6.69
C SER A 489 28.27 7.72 6.08
N LEU A 490 27.58 8.57 6.86
CA LEU A 490 27.10 9.88 6.41
C LEU A 490 28.26 10.79 6.02
N SER A 491 29.34 10.80 6.81
CA SER A 491 30.52 11.62 6.52
C SER A 491 31.19 11.19 5.22
N GLN A 492 31.34 9.88 5.01
CA GLN A 492 31.99 9.32 3.83
C GLN A 492 31.16 9.52 2.54
N HIS A 493 29.85 9.25 2.57
CA HIS A 493 29.02 9.22 1.35
C HIS A 493 28.36 10.57 1.04
N TYR A 494 28.10 11.38 2.07
CA TYR A 494 27.38 12.64 1.93
C TYR A 494 28.19 13.87 2.37
N GLY A 495 29.35 13.69 3.01
CA GLY A 495 30.12 14.80 3.58
C GLY A 495 29.42 15.45 4.78
N ILE A 496 28.52 14.73 5.46
CA ILE A 496 27.74 15.21 6.61
C ILE A 496 28.31 14.56 7.87
N LYS A 497 28.78 15.37 8.83
CA LYS A 497 29.60 14.90 9.95
C LYS A 497 28.81 14.26 11.08
N SER A 498 27.52 14.57 11.21
CA SER A 498 26.69 14.06 12.29
C SER A 498 25.21 14.03 11.92
N LEU A 499 24.41 13.29 12.70
CA LEU A 499 22.94 13.30 12.56
C LEU A 499 22.34 14.68 12.80
N ALA A 500 22.91 15.47 13.72
CA ALA A 500 22.48 16.85 13.96
C ALA A 500 22.75 17.76 12.75
N GLU A 501 23.88 17.56 12.04
CA GLU A 501 24.15 18.29 10.81
C GLU A 501 23.20 17.87 9.68
N LEU A 502 22.91 16.57 9.55
CA LEU A 502 21.91 16.06 8.63
C LEU A 502 20.54 16.69 8.89
N GLU A 503 20.08 16.66 10.14
CA GLU A 503 18.79 17.19 10.56
C GLU A 503 18.66 18.67 10.18
N LYS A 504 19.67 19.48 10.50
CA LYS A 504 19.68 20.91 10.17
C LYS A 504 19.60 21.15 8.66
N LYS A 505 20.40 20.43 7.87
CA LYS A 505 20.45 20.60 6.41
C LYS A 505 19.16 20.15 5.72
N TRP A 506 18.62 19.02 6.15
CA TRP A 506 17.37 18.46 5.65
C TRP A 506 16.16 19.31 6.01
N GLN A 507 16.04 19.79 7.25
CA GLN A 507 14.95 20.68 7.64
C GLN A 507 15.01 22.01 6.87
N ALA A 508 16.20 22.56 6.64
CA ALA A 508 16.36 23.74 5.81
C ALA A 508 15.91 23.51 4.35
N ASP A 509 16.18 22.32 3.78
CA ASP A 509 15.67 21.93 2.45
C ASP A 509 14.14 21.85 2.42
N LEU A 510 13.53 21.27 3.45
CA LEU A 510 12.06 21.18 3.55
C LEU A 510 11.40 22.56 3.63
N LEU A 511 11.98 23.48 4.40
CA LEU A 511 11.45 24.83 4.58
C LEU A 511 11.64 25.73 3.34
N ARG A 512 12.61 25.44 2.46
CA ARG A 512 12.77 26.18 1.18
C ARG A 512 11.68 25.86 0.16
N GLY A 513 11.04 24.69 0.25
CA GLY A 513 9.94 24.30 -0.63
C GLY A 513 10.32 23.97 -2.08
N GLU A 514 11.62 23.82 -2.37
CA GLU A 514 12.14 23.42 -3.69
C GLU A 514 11.88 21.94 -4.02
#